data_AF-A0A164HJS9-F1
#
_entry.id   AF-A0A164HJS9-F1
#
_cell.length_a   1.000
_cell.length_b   1.000
_cell.length_c   1.000
_cell.angle_alpha   90.00
_cell.angle_beta   90.00
_cell.angle_gamma   90.00
#
_symmetry.space_group_name_H-M   'P 1'
#
loop_
_entity.id
_entity.type
_entity.pdbx_description
1 polymer ?
#
loop_
_entity_poly.entity_id
_entity_poly.type
_entity_poly.pdbx_seq_one_letter_code
_entity_poly.pdbx_strand_id
1 'polypeptide(L)'
;MSSEKLVNEFLSFLGATKQPNSLKFLNELIKAHQEKVKWETLSKIIDWEKGNETGDYFPSIETYINRITTKGLGGTCWTHSIGFHWLLSNLGFDVHYMYMDPGHLCLRVN
;
A
#
# COMPACT_ATOMS: atom_id res chain seq x y z
N MET A 1 -8.34 7.42 -11.86
CA MET A 1 -8.11 6.40 -12.92
C MET A 1 -8.98 5.14 -12.70
N SER A 2 -9.13 4.21 -13.66
CA SER A 2 -9.80 2.93 -13.37
C SER A 2 -8.97 2.08 -12.40
N SER A 3 -9.63 1.30 -11.53
CA SER A 3 -8.94 0.44 -10.56
C SER A 3 -7.98 -0.54 -11.24
N GLU A 4 -8.36 -1.11 -12.38
CA GLU A 4 -7.50 -2.01 -13.16
C GLU A 4 -6.18 -1.35 -13.60
N LYS A 5 -6.24 -0.10 -14.06
CA LYS A 5 -5.03 0.64 -14.46
C LYS A 5 -4.10 0.87 -13.27
N LEU A 6 -4.66 1.23 -12.11
CA LEU A 6 -3.88 1.44 -10.88
C LEU A 6 -3.28 0.14 -10.34
N VAL A 7 -3.99 -0.98 -10.44
CA VAL A 7 -3.45 -2.31 -10.08
C VAL A 7 -2.25 -2.64 -10.98
N ASN A 8 -2.38 -2.44 -12.28
CA ASN A 8 -1.30 -2.72 -13.23
C ASN A 8 -0.09 -1.81 -13.01
N GLU A 9 -0.31 -0.54 -12.69
CA GLU A 9 0.78 0.39 -12.32
C GLU A 9 1.51 -0.06 -11.06
N PHE A 10 0.76 -0.44 -10.02
CA PHE A 10 1.35 -0.90 -8.76
C PHE A 10 2.12 -2.22 -8.96
N LEU A 11 1.55 -3.19 -9.66
CA LEU A 11 2.23 -4.44 -10.01
C LEU A 11 3.49 -4.20 -10.84
N SER A 12 3.43 -3.32 -11.83
CA SER A 12 4.58 -2.93 -12.66
C SER A 12 5.70 -2.32 -11.83
N PHE A 13 5.36 -1.41 -10.91
CA PHE A 13 6.33 -0.87 -9.95
C PHE A 13 6.96 -1.96 -9.10
N LEU A 14 6.15 -2.88 -8.55
CA LEU A 14 6.65 -4.03 -7.79
C LEU A 14 7.48 -5.00 -8.64
N GLY A 15 7.36 -4.96 -9.97
CA GLY A 15 8.00 -5.93 -10.86
C GLY A 15 7.36 -7.31 -10.78
N ALA A 16 6.07 -7.34 -10.44
CA ALA A 16 5.29 -8.56 -10.30
C ALA A 16 4.27 -8.67 -11.44
N THR A 17 4.08 -9.88 -11.95
CA THR A 17 3.02 -10.19 -12.92
C THR A 17 1.84 -10.78 -12.16
N LYS A 18 0.61 -10.40 -12.52
CA LYS A 18 -0.61 -10.97 -11.94
C LYS A 18 -0.65 -12.49 -12.17
N GLN A 19 -0.91 -13.24 -11.10
CA GLN A 19 -0.99 -14.70 -11.07
C GLN A 19 -2.25 -15.13 -10.29
N PRO A 20 -2.69 -16.41 -10.38
CA PRO A 20 -3.69 -16.95 -9.47
C PRO A 20 -3.27 -16.81 -8.00
N ASN A 21 -4.24 -16.55 -7.13
CA ASN A 21 -3.98 -16.34 -5.71
C ASN A 21 -3.41 -17.61 -5.07
N SER A 22 -2.24 -17.47 -4.47
CA SER A 22 -1.50 -18.55 -3.84
C SER A 22 -0.55 -17.97 -2.79
N LEU A 23 -0.13 -18.79 -1.83
CA LEU A 23 0.88 -18.39 -0.85
C LEU A 23 2.19 -17.98 -1.53
N LYS A 24 2.56 -18.64 -2.63
CA LYS A 24 3.73 -18.27 -3.43
C LYS A 24 3.61 -16.84 -3.97
N PHE A 25 2.49 -16.53 -4.64
CA PHE A 25 2.27 -15.20 -5.20
C PHE A 25 2.20 -14.13 -4.11
N LEU A 26 1.54 -14.43 -2.98
CA LEU A 26 1.52 -13.52 -1.83
C LEU A 26 2.93 -13.21 -1.31
N ASN A 27 3.78 -14.22 -1.15
CA ASN A 27 5.17 -14.04 -0.70
C ASN A 27 6.00 -13.23 -1.72
N GLU A 28 5.80 -13.44 -3.01
CA GLU A 28 6.44 -12.63 -4.07
C GLU A 28 6.04 -11.15 -3.95
N LEU A 29 4.75 -10.86 -3.75
CA LEU A 29 4.25 -9.50 -3.56
C LEU A 29 4.78 -8.85 -2.28
N ILE A 30 4.77 -9.58 -1.16
CA ILE A 30 5.29 -9.08 0.13
C ILE A 30 6.76 -8.71 -0.01
N LYS A 31 7.58 -9.62 -0.57
CA LYS A 31 9.01 -9.39 -0.77
C LYS A 31 9.25 -8.17 -1.66
N ALA A 32 8.60 -8.12 -2.83
CA ALA A 32 8.76 -7.00 -3.76
C ALA A 32 8.35 -5.67 -3.13
N HIS A 33 7.26 -5.67 -2.34
CA HIS A 33 6.79 -4.48 -1.64
C HIS A 33 7.78 -4.00 -0.57
N GLN A 34 8.33 -4.91 0.24
CA GLN A 34 9.35 -4.59 1.25
C GLN A 34 10.67 -4.07 0.63
N GLU A 35 11.05 -4.58 -0.54
CA GLU A 35 12.27 -4.17 -1.23
C GLU A 35 12.13 -2.81 -1.93
N LYS A 36 10.92 -2.46 -2.39
CA LYS A 36 10.71 -1.27 -3.25
C LYS A 36 10.00 -0.11 -2.58
N VAL A 37 9.06 -0.37 -1.67
CA VAL A 37 8.33 0.70 -0.96
C VAL A 37 9.08 1.06 0.32
N LYS A 38 9.49 2.33 0.43
CA LYS A 38 10.34 2.77 1.54
C LYS A 38 9.53 3.02 2.80
N TRP A 39 10.04 2.54 3.93
CA TRP A 39 9.58 3.00 5.23
C TRP A 39 10.13 4.38 5.55
N GLU A 40 9.26 5.34 5.84
CA GLU A 40 9.63 6.73 6.15
C GLU A 40 8.48 7.49 6.86
N THR A 41 8.81 8.63 7.48
CA THR A 41 7.86 9.49 8.22
C THR A 41 7.61 10.86 7.59
N LEU A 42 8.34 11.22 6.53
CA LEU A 42 8.17 12.48 5.80
C LEU A 42 6.77 12.60 5.18
N SER A 43 6.27 11.55 4.54
CA SER A 43 4.91 11.59 3.96
C SER A 43 3.83 11.74 5.02
N LYS A 44 4.04 11.21 6.23
CA LYS A 44 3.12 11.44 7.36
C LYS A 44 3.06 12.90 7.75
N ILE A 45 4.18 13.63 7.72
CA ILE A 45 4.20 15.07 8.02
C ILE A 45 3.40 15.84 6.96
N ILE A 46 3.64 15.53 5.67
CA ILE A 46 2.92 16.14 4.54
C ILE A 46 1.41 15.85 4.63
N ASP A 47 1.04 14.59 4.87
CA ASP A 47 -0.35 14.16 4.98
C ASP A 47 -1.03 14.74 6.24
N TRP A 48 -0.27 15.00 7.31
CA TRP A 48 -0.77 15.64 8.54
C TRP A 48 -1.16 17.09 8.33
N GLU A 49 -0.34 17.89 7.62
CA GLU A 49 -0.66 19.30 7.36
C GLU A 49 -2.00 19.44 6.63
N LYS A 50 -2.17 18.66 5.55
CA LYS A 50 -3.44 18.57 4.80
C LYS A 50 -4.57 18.01 5.66
N GLY A 51 -4.30 16.95 6.43
CA GLY A 51 -5.30 16.29 7.26
C GLY A 51 -5.80 17.16 8.40
N ASN A 52 -4.95 18.04 8.95
CA ASN A 52 -5.33 18.98 9.99
C ASN A 52 -6.33 20.04 9.47
N GLU A 53 -6.26 20.38 8.19
CA GLU A 53 -7.22 21.29 7.54
C GLU A 53 -8.52 20.59 7.10
N THR A 54 -8.42 19.33 6.66
CA THR A 54 -9.51 18.62 5.95
C THR A 54 -10.17 17.49 6.74
N GLY A 55 -9.53 17.02 7.82
CA GLY A 55 -9.88 15.79 8.52
C GLY A 55 -9.39 14.49 7.85
N ASP A 56 -8.78 14.57 6.65
CA ASP A 56 -8.30 13.42 5.89
C ASP A 56 -6.77 13.30 5.97
N TYR A 57 -6.31 12.41 6.85
CA TYR A 57 -4.89 12.18 7.15
C TYR A 57 -4.24 11.15 6.23
N PHE A 58 -4.97 10.60 5.26
CA PHE A 58 -4.44 9.59 4.35
C PHE A 58 -4.46 10.09 2.90
N PRO A 59 -3.45 9.71 2.10
CA PRO A 59 -3.50 9.99 0.68
C PRO A 59 -4.60 9.15 0.03
N SER A 60 -5.18 9.65 -1.06
CA SER A 60 -5.93 8.79 -1.97
C SER A 60 -5.03 7.67 -2.50
N ILE A 61 -5.60 6.55 -2.94
CA ILE A 61 -4.79 5.46 -3.50
C ILE A 61 -3.99 5.89 -4.74
N GLU A 62 -4.55 6.79 -5.56
CA GLU A 62 -3.88 7.36 -6.73
C GLU A 62 -2.66 8.19 -6.30
N THR A 63 -2.80 9.01 -5.25
CA THR A 63 -1.70 9.77 -4.66
C THR A 63 -0.64 8.86 -4.05
N TYR A 64 -1.04 7.79 -3.36
CA TYR A 64 -0.12 6.81 -2.77
C TYR A 64 0.68 6.08 -3.85
N ILE A 65 0.02 5.56 -4.89
CA ILE A 65 0.70 4.88 -5.99
C ILE A 65 1.65 5.86 -6.68
N ASN A 66 1.18 7.06 -7.03
CA ASN A 66 2.03 8.05 -7.70
C ASN A 66 3.31 8.38 -6.91
N ARG A 67 3.24 8.54 -5.58
CA ARG A 67 4.42 8.92 -4.79
C ARG A 67 5.43 7.78 -4.63
N ILE A 68 4.96 6.53 -4.51
CA ILE A 68 5.88 5.39 -4.42
C ILE A 68 6.54 5.13 -5.78
N THR A 69 5.81 5.33 -6.89
CA THR A 69 6.33 5.04 -8.23
C THR A 69 7.21 6.15 -8.80
N THR A 70 6.90 7.42 -8.53
CA THR A 70 7.57 8.56 -9.20
C THR A 70 8.50 9.37 -8.29
N LYS A 71 8.26 9.38 -6.98
CA LYS A 71 9.00 10.24 -6.02
C LYS A 71 9.92 9.44 -5.10
N GLY A 72 9.84 8.11 -5.13
CA GLY A 72 10.60 7.24 -4.23
C GLY A 72 10.29 7.47 -2.76
N LEU A 73 9.07 7.94 -2.46
CA LEU A 73 8.50 8.07 -1.11
C LEU A 73 7.83 6.74 -0.70
N GLY A 74 7.28 6.68 0.51
CA GLY A 74 6.52 5.53 0.96
C GLY A 74 5.53 5.88 2.05
N GLY A 75 5.81 5.44 3.27
CA GLY A 75 5.06 5.85 4.45
C GLY A 75 5.31 5.01 5.70
N THR A 76 4.38 5.09 6.64
CA THR A 76 4.43 4.33 7.90
C THR A 76 3.65 3.02 7.78
N CYS A 77 3.52 2.25 8.88
CA CYS A 77 2.72 1.02 8.91
C CYS A 77 1.28 1.24 8.43
N TRP A 78 0.68 2.38 8.75
CA TRP A 78 -0.69 2.71 8.33
C TRP A 78 -0.79 2.82 6.81
N THR A 79 0.00 3.68 6.19
CA THR A 79 -0.08 3.90 4.74
C THR A 79 0.36 2.67 3.95
N HIS A 80 1.41 1.97 4.40
CA HIS A 80 1.83 0.70 3.78
C HIS A 80 0.70 -0.33 3.82
N SER A 81 0.12 -0.57 5.00
CA SER A 81 -0.93 -1.57 5.16
C SER A 81 -2.19 -1.19 4.38
N ILE A 82 -2.60 0.08 4.37
CA ILE A 82 -3.75 0.55 3.57
C ILE A 82 -3.51 0.36 2.08
N GLY A 83 -2.35 0.79 1.58
CA GLY A 83 -2.00 0.66 0.17
C GLY A 83 -1.88 -0.80 -0.28
N PHE A 84 -1.24 -1.64 0.54
CA PHE A 84 -1.06 -3.05 0.21
C PHE A 84 -2.35 -3.85 0.37
N HIS A 85 -3.19 -3.53 1.36
CA HIS A 85 -4.55 -4.07 1.47
C HIS A 85 -5.36 -3.76 0.20
N TRP A 86 -5.31 -2.52 -0.29
CA TRP A 86 -5.99 -2.15 -1.53
C TRP A 86 -5.52 -3.01 -2.70
N LEU A 87 -4.21 -3.20 -2.87
CA LEU A 87 -3.68 -4.06 -3.93
C LEU A 87 -4.16 -5.50 -3.80
N LEU A 88 -4.00 -6.11 -2.62
CA LEU A 88 -4.38 -7.49 -2.35
C LEU A 88 -5.88 -7.72 -2.55
N SER A 89 -6.72 -6.80 -2.10
CA SER A 89 -8.18 -6.85 -2.30
C SER A 89 -8.54 -6.85 -3.78
N ASN A 90 -7.90 -5.99 -4.59
CA ASN A 90 -8.16 -5.92 -6.03
C ASN A 90 -7.59 -7.13 -6.81
N LEU A 91 -6.62 -7.84 -6.24
CA LEU A 91 -6.14 -9.12 -6.76
C LEU A 91 -7.03 -10.30 -6.32
N GLY A 92 -8.00 -10.06 -5.45
CA GLY A 92 -8.96 -11.07 -4.97
C GLY A 92 -8.45 -11.91 -3.79
N PHE A 93 -7.41 -11.46 -3.08
CA PHE A 93 -7.03 -12.07 -1.81
C PHE A 93 -8.07 -11.73 -0.74
N ASP A 94 -8.35 -12.68 0.16
CA ASP A 94 -9.14 -12.43 1.36
C ASP A 94 -8.24 -11.77 2.42
N VAL A 95 -8.21 -10.44 2.42
CA VAL A 95 -7.31 -9.62 3.25
C VAL A 95 -8.10 -8.75 4.22
N HIS A 96 -7.61 -8.65 5.46
CA HIS A 96 -8.21 -7.83 6.51
C HIS A 96 -7.17 -7.02 7.25
N TYR A 97 -7.60 -5.87 7.76
CA TYR A 97 -6.80 -5.09 8.71
C TYR A 97 -6.71 -5.79 10.07
N MET A 98 -5.51 -5.72 10.66
CA MET A 98 -5.24 -6.15 12.03
C MET A 98 -4.53 -5.02 12.75
N TYR A 99 -5.20 -4.46 13.76
CA TYR A 99 -4.59 -3.48 14.65
C TYR A 99 -3.87 -4.17 15.80
N MET A 100 -2.62 -3.77 16.06
CA MET A 100 -1.79 -4.22 17.16
C MET A 100 -1.50 -3.06 18.12
N ASP A 101 -1.75 -3.30 19.41
CA ASP A 101 -1.44 -2.38 20.49
C ASP A 101 0.10 -2.29 20.71
N PRO A 102 0.69 -1.10 20.94
CA PRO A 102 0.06 0.20 21.18
C PRO A 102 -0.16 1.11 19.96
N GLY A 103 -0.08 0.63 18.71
CA GLY A 103 -0.27 1.51 17.56
C GLY A 103 0.35 1.07 16.25
N HIS A 104 0.06 -0.15 15.80
CA HIS A 104 0.57 -0.68 14.54
C HIS A 104 -0.52 -1.32 13.71
N LEU A 105 -0.59 -0.98 12.42
CA LEU A 105 -1.53 -1.59 11.47
C LEU A 105 -0.81 -2.65 10.64
N CYS A 106 -1.37 -3.86 10.64
CA CYS A 106 -0.93 -5.02 9.86
C CYS A 106 -2.08 -5.56 8.99
N LEU A 107 -1.74 -6.54 8.16
CA LEU A 107 -2.70 -7.28 7.34
C LEU A 107 -2.72 -8.76 7.73
N ARG A 108 -3.92 -9.33 7.81
CA ARG A 108 -4.15 -10.78 7.85
C ARG A 108 -4.68 -11.22 6.49
N VAL A 109 -4.13 -12.29 5.93
CA VAL A 109 -4.63 -12.94 4.72
C VAL A 109 -5.06 -14.36 5.09
N ASN A 110 -6.26 -14.77 4.68
CA ASN A 110 -6.80 -16.12 4.95
C ASN A 110 -6.54 -17.09 3.79
#